data_AF-A0A8T3UZ37-F1
#
_entry.id   AF-A0A8T3UZ37-F1
#
_cell.length_a   1.000
_cell.length_b   1.000
_cell.length_c   1.000
_cell.angle_alpha   90.00
_cell.angle_beta   90.00
_cell.angle_gamma   90.00
#
_symmetry.space_group_name_H-M   'P 1'
#
loop_
_entity.id
_entity.type
_entity.pdbx_description
1 polymer ?
#
loop_
_entity_poly.entity_id
_entity_poly.type
_entity_poly.pdbx_seq_one_letter_code
_entity_poly.pdbx_strand_id
1 'polypeptide(L)'
;MFPSELGLENYWKAIIPTFFTNDQFSRYWFFTAYVGMFLLSPFINLGLKHFNKKQDLSVFLSLFIIFSLLPTILNQDMAFNLNQGYGVLWFVVLYYTGGLIHKYEIFKMLKNYKWLLIYIICFLISWVLRYVLEVLGLIEPGFVLYLFDCYLSPLYFIGGIALFCFFKKMNITKSFIISLVKFFTPVCFGVYLIHDNMALAYFFFDGKFEFIAQFDPISLFISVIVLGIGIFVVCALIDWIRELLFRKLKVKERFGKFEGNVYLKFDNYLNSNS
;
A
#
# COMPACT_ATOMS: atom_id res chain seq x y z
N MET A 1 14.07 23.82 -14.29
CA MET A 1 13.81 23.10 -15.56
C MET A 1 12.61 22.22 -15.30
N PHE A 2 11.50 22.36 -16.02
CA PHE A 2 10.38 21.43 -15.86
C PHE A 2 10.92 20.01 -16.08
N PRO A 3 10.58 19.01 -15.23
CA PRO A 3 10.78 17.62 -15.60
C PRO A 3 10.16 17.43 -16.99
N SER A 4 10.89 16.81 -17.92
CA SER A 4 10.38 16.42 -19.24
C SER A 4 9.07 15.60 -19.14
N GLU A 5 8.78 15.07 -17.96
CA GLU A 5 7.59 14.31 -17.59
C GLU A 5 6.31 15.14 -17.30
N LEU A 6 6.38 16.48 -17.23
CA LEU A 6 5.25 17.39 -16.96
C LEU A 6 4.77 18.17 -18.20
N GLY A 7 5.21 17.80 -19.40
CA GLY A 7 4.69 18.35 -20.66
C GLY A 7 3.18 18.12 -20.85
N LEU A 8 2.52 18.95 -21.68
CA LEU A 8 1.09 18.84 -22.04
C LEU A 8 0.67 17.41 -22.43
N GLU A 9 1.60 16.64 -23.03
CA GLU A 9 1.42 15.25 -23.44
C GLU A 9 1.27 14.25 -22.27
N ASN A 10 1.60 14.62 -21.03
CA ASN A 10 1.60 13.74 -19.86
C ASN A 10 0.47 14.03 -18.86
N TYR A 11 -0.38 15.03 -19.09
CA TYR A 11 -1.50 15.35 -18.19
C TYR A 11 -2.57 14.27 -18.17
N TRP A 12 -2.83 13.59 -19.30
CA TRP A 12 -3.78 12.47 -19.33
C TRP A 12 -3.32 11.30 -18.44
N LYS A 13 -2.02 11.12 -18.23
CA LYS A 13 -1.46 10.12 -17.30
C LYS A 13 -1.73 10.46 -15.83
N ALA A 14 -2.02 11.72 -15.52
CA ALA A 14 -2.52 12.13 -14.20
C ALA A 14 -4.05 11.89 -14.06
N ILE A 15 -4.76 11.78 -15.19
CA ILE A 15 -6.22 11.53 -15.25
C ILE A 15 -6.51 10.01 -15.26
N ILE A 16 -5.60 9.19 -15.80
CA ILE A 16 -5.71 7.73 -15.86
C ILE A 16 -4.62 7.08 -14.98
N PRO A 17 -4.88 6.87 -13.68
CA PRO A 17 -3.87 6.46 -12.70
C PRO A 17 -3.46 4.98 -12.79
N THR A 18 -3.84 4.24 -13.84
CA THR A 18 -3.72 2.77 -13.91
C THR A 18 -2.75 2.24 -14.97
N PHE A 19 -2.06 3.08 -15.73
CA PHE A 19 -1.11 2.62 -16.74
C PHE A 19 0.33 2.84 -16.28
N PHE A 20 1.08 1.74 -16.19
CA PHE A 20 2.52 1.72 -15.94
C PHE A 20 3.22 2.61 -16.96
N THR A 21 3.69 3.78 -16.52
CA THR A 21 4.65 4.58 -17.26
C THR A 21 6.05 3.99 -17.01
N ASN A 22 6.92 4.04 -18.02
CA ASN A 22 8.30 3.54 -17.97
C ASN A 22 9.21 4.26 -16.96
N ASP A 23 8.65 5.14 -16.13
CA ASP A 23 9.38 5.87 -15.12
C ASP A 23 9.51 4.96 -13.89
N GLN A 24 10.72 4.94 -13.29
CA GLN A 24 11.15 4.07 -12.19
C GLN A 24 10.21 4.10 -10.96
N PHE A 25 9.33 5.10 -10.88
CA PHE A 25 8.25 5.19 -9.92
C PHE A 25 6.92 5.24 -10.68
N SER A 26 6.21 4.12 -10.75
CA SER A 26 4.87 4.12 -11.32
C SER A 26 3.99 5.09 -10.53
N ARG A 27 3.47 6.12 -11.19
CA ARG A 27 2.52 7.06 -10.59
C ARG A 27 1.36 6.25 -10.01
N TYR A 28 1.00 6.50 -8.76
CA TYR A 28 -0.03 5.73 -8.04
C TYR A 28 0.25 4.22 -7.98
N TRP A 29 1.50 3.84 -7.71
CA TRP A 29 1.95 2.45 -7.67
C TRP A 29 1.04 1.55 -6.83
N PHE A 30 0.58 2.03 -5.67
CA PHE A 30 -0.23 1.25 -4.74
C PHE A 30 -1.60 0.96 -5.36
N PHE A 31 -2.24 1.98 -5.94
CA PHE A 31 -3.54 1.79 -6.60
C PHE A 31 -3.42 0.87 -7.81
N THR A 32 -2.37 1.03 -8.62
CA THR A 32 -2.10 0.19 -9.79
C THR A 32 -1.88 -1.27 -9.39
N ALA A 33 -1.02 -1.52 -8.39
CA ALA A 33 -0.76 -2.85 -7.87
C ALA A 33 -2.03 -3.49 -7.27
N TYR A 34 -2.82 -2.70 -6.54
CA TYR A 34 -4.10 -3.12 -5.98
C TYR A 34 -5.11 -3.53 -7.05
N VAL A 35 -5.29 -2.73 -8.10
CA VAL A 35 -6.21 -3.04 -9.21
C VAL A 35 -5.76 -4.32 -9.92
N GLY A 36 -4.47 -4.46 -10.21
CA GLY A 36 -3.93 -5.68 -10.82
C GLY A 36 -4.20 -6.92 -9.97
N MET A 37 -3.98 -6.84 -8.65
CA MET A 37 -4.32 -7.93 -7.73
C MET A 37 -5.83 -8.19 -7.67
N PHE A 38 -6.66 -7.14 -7.64
CA PHE A 38 -8.11 -7.26 -7.59
C PHE A 38 -8.66 -8.03 -8.80
N LEU A 39 -8.13 -7.76 -10.00
CA LEU A 39 -8.46 -8.51 -11.21
C LEU A 39 -8.07 -9.99 -11.12
N LEU A 40 -6.97 -10.30 -10.43
CA LEU A 40 -6.52 -11.67 -10.19
C LEU A 40 -7.23 -12.36 -9.01
N SER A 41 -7.91 -11.60 -8.14
CA SER A 41 -8.53 -12.11 -6.92
C SER A 41 -9.51 -13.26 -7.14
N PRO A 42 -10.33 -13.35 -8.22
CA PRO A 42 -11.19 -14.50 -8.45
C PRO A 42 -10.41 -15.81 -8.55
N PHE A 43 -9.26 -15.80 -9.24
CA PHE A 43 -8.41 -16.99 -9.40
C PHE A 43 -7.69 -17.35 -8.10
N ILE A 44 -7.20 -16.34 -7.37
CA ILE A 44 -6.56 -16.55 -6.07
C ILE A 44 -7.57 -17.17 -5.08
N ASN A 45 -8.82 -16.68 -5.10
CA ASN A 45 -9.91 -17.19 -4.27
C ASN A 45 -10.32 -18.63 -4.63
N LEU A 46 -10.24 -19.03 -5.90
CA LEU A 46 -10.44 -20.44 -6.28
C LEU A 46 -9.40 -21.36 -5.62
N GLY A 47 -8.13 -20.96 -5.62
CA GLY A 47 -7.06 -21.67 -4.93
C GLY A 47 -7.33 -21.75 -3.42
N LEU A 48 -7.55 -20.60 -2.78
CA LEU A 48 -7.88 -20.52 -1.34
C LEU A 48 -9.12 -21.35 -0.96
N LYS A 49 -10.10 -21.51 -1.85
CA LYS A 49 -11.30 -22.30 -1.56
C LYS A 49 -11.05 -23.81 -1.64
N HIS A 50 -10.30 -24.28 -2.63
CA HIS A 50 -10.19 -25.71 -2.94
C HIS A 50 -8.92 -26.37 -2.40
N PHE A 51 -7.86 -25.61 -2.14
CA PHE A 51 -6.63 -26.17 -1.60
C PHE A 51 -6.80 -26.66 -0.17
N ASN A 52 -6.17 -27.79 0.12
CA ASN A 52 -6.02 -28.30 1.48
C ASN A 52 -4.86 -27.59 2.19
N LYS A 53 -4.74 -27.82 3.51
CA LYS A 53 -3.72 -27.15 4.34
C LYS A 53 -2.28 -27.39 3.90
N LYS A 54 -1.96 -28.58 3.37
CA LYS A 54 -0.60 -28.88 2.87
C LYS A 54 -0.31 -28.11 1.59
N GLN A 55 -1.28 -28.04 0.68
CA GLN A 55 -1.18 -27.26 -0.56
C GLN A 55 -1.05 -25.77 -0.27
N ASP A 56 -1.90 -25.22 0.60
CA ASP A 56 -1.81 -23.80 0.98
C ASP A 56 -0.49 -23.45 1.65
N LEU A 57 0.03 -24.33 2.53
CA LEU A 57 1.35 -24.14 3.13
C LEU A 57 2.47 -24.21 2.08
N SER A 58 2.38 -25.15 1.15
CA SER A 58 3.34 -25.26 0.05
C SER A 58 3.37 -23.99 -0.79
N VAL A 59 2.21 -23.48 -1.20
CA VAL A 59 2.10 -22.24 -1.97
C VAL A 59 2.64 -21.07 -1.17
N PHE A 60 2.24 -20.91 0.10
CA PHE A 60 2.74 -19.84 0.95
C PHE A 60 4.27 -19.87 1.09
N LEU A 61 4.85 -21.03 1.36
CA LEU A 61 6.31 -21.17 1.47
C LEU A 61 7.02 -20.88 0.16
N SER A 62 6.48 -21.33 -0.97
CA SER A 62 7.03 -20.99 -2.29
C SER A 62 6.99 -19.48 -2.53
N LEU A 63 5.86 -18.81 -2.25
CA LEU A 63 5.73 -17.37 -2.41
C LEU A 63 6.68 -16.60 -1.47
N PHE A 64 6.77 -17.01 -0.20
CA PHE A 64 7.68 -16.41 0.78
C PHE A 64 9.14 -16.58 0.35
N ILE A 65 9.54 -17.77 -0.08
CA ILE A 65 10.92 -18.03 -0.49
C ILE A 65 11.27 -17.20 -1.74
N ILE A 66 10.41 -17.26 -2.75
CA ILE A 66 10.67 -16.64 -4.06
C ILE A 66 10.63 -15.11 -3.99
N PHE A 67 9.64 -14.55 -3.30
CA PHE A 67 9.36 -13.11 -3.34
C PHE A 67 9.86 -12.34 -2.12
N SER A 68 10.28 -13.00 -1.04
CA SER A 68 10.76 -12.32 0.16
C SER A 68 12.17 -12.77 0.57
N LEU A 69 12.38 -14.07 0.77
CA LEU A 69 13.66 -14.58 1.26
C LEU A 69 14.79 -14.49 0.22
N LEU A 70 14.56 -14.97 -1.00
CA LEU A 70 15.57 -14.94 -2.07
C LEU A 70 16.00 -13.51 -2.43
N PRO A 71 15.10 -12.53 -2.65
CA PRO A 71 15.51 -11.16 -2.93
C PRO A 71 16.34 -10.53 -1.80
N THR A 72 16.04 -10.91 -0.55
CA THR A 72 16.77 -10.44 0.62
C THR A 72 18.18 -11.02 0.69
N ILE A 73 18.34 -12.33 0.46
CA ILE A 73 19.66 -12.99 0.48
C ILE A 73 20.54 -12.50 -0.67
N LEU A 74 19.94 -12.31 -1.85
CA LEU A 74 20.66 -11.87 -3.05
C LEU A 74 20.85 -10.35 -3.10
N ASN A 75 20.20 -9.61 -2.20
CA ASN A 75 20.10 -8.14 -2.19
C ASN A 75 19.68 -7.54 -3.54
N GLN A 76 18.81 -8.24 -4.27
CA GLN A 76 18.29 -7.84 -5.57
C GLN A 76 17.03 -8.65 -5.90
N ASP A 77 16.11 -8.07 -6.67
CA ASP A 77 14.88 -8.71 -7.14
C ASP A 77 14.83 -8.89 -8.67
N MET A 78 15.97 -8.72 -9.36
CA MET A 78 16.04 -8.67 -10.83
C MET A 78 15.42 -9.89 -11.53
N ALA A 79 15.43 -11.07 -10.89
CA ALA A 79 14.86 -12.29 -11.46
C ALA A 79 13.36 -12.17 -11.78
N PHE A 80 12.61 -11.38 -11.00
CA PHE A 80 11.16 -11.19 -11.18
C PHE A 80 10.75 -9.72 -11.29
N ASN A 81 11.72 -8.80 -11.29
CA ASN A 81 11.53 -7.35 -11.39
C ASN A 81 10.39 -6.86 -10.47
N LEU A 82 10.51 -7.18 -9.17
CA LEU A 82 9.46 -6.96 -8.18
C LEU A 82 9.34 -5.49 -7.77
N ASN A 83 10.20 -4.63 -8.30
CA ASN A 83 10.29 -3.21 -8.02
C ASN A 83 10.27 -2.95 -6.51
N GLN A 84 11.09 -3.67 -5.74
CA GLN A 84 11.19 -3.53 -4.28
C GLN A 84 9.85 -3.74 -3.52
N GLY A 85 8.89 -4.44 -4.14
CA GLY A 85 7.55 -4.70 -3.57
C GLY A 85 6.47 -3.71 -4.01
N TYR A 86 6.77 -2.77 -4.91
CA TYR A 86 5.81 -1.83 -5.49
C TYR A 86 4.98 -2.43 -6.66
N GLY A 87 4.96 -3.76 -6.81
CA GLY A 87 4.34 -4.46 -7.94
C GLY A 87 3.12 -5.31 -7.61
N VAL A 88 2.34 -5.64 -8.65
CA VAL A 88 1.14 -6.51 -8.57
C VAL A 88 1.47 -7.87 -7.94
N LEU A 89 2.62 -8.46 -8.28
CA LEU A 89 3.03 -9.77 -7.76
C LEU A 89 3.15 -9.77 -6.23
N TRP A 90 3.72 -8.71 -5.66
CA TRP A 90 3.79 -8.58 -4.20
C TRP A 90 2.40 -8.48 -3.58
N PHE A 91 1.46 -7.77 -4.22
CA PHE A 91 0.08 -7.71 -3.76
C PHE A 91 -0.64 -9.06 -3.84
N VAL A 92 -0.32 -9.91 -4.82
CA VAL A 92 -0.81 -11.29 -4.86
C VAL A 92 -0.31 -12.08 -3.65
N VAL A 93 0.97 -11.95 -3.28
CA VAL A 93 1.54 -12.58 -2.07
C VAL A 93 0.82 -12.11 -0.80
N LEU A 94 0.64 -10.80 -0.66
CA LEU A 94 -0.05 -10.20 0.49
C LEU A 94 -1.52 -10.63 0.55
N TYR A 95 -2.22 -10.62 -0.58
CA TYR A 95 -3.64 -11.02 -0.65
C TYR A 95 -3.83 -12.49 -0.29
N TYR A 96 -3.02 -13.38 -0.88
CA TYR A 96 -3.07 -14.80 -0.57
C TYR A 96 -2.78 -15.04 0.91
N THR A 97 -1.77 -14.37 1.47
CA THR A 97 -1.43 -14.44 2.90
C THR A 97 -2.57 -13.95 3.80
N GLY A 98 -3.21 -12.84 3.45
CA GLY A 98 -4.42 -12.35 4.13
C GLY A 98 -5.56 -13.37 4.07
N GLY A 99 -5.74 -14.03 2.92
CA GLY A 99 -6.66 -15.14 2.73
C GLY A 99 -6.37 -16.32 3.66
N LEU A 100 -5.10 -16.72 3.81
CA LEU A 100 -4.69 -17.77 4.74
C LEU A 100 -4.90 -17.38 6.21
N ILE A 101 -4.62 -16.13 6.57
CA ILE A 101 -4.88 -15.60 7.91
C ILE A 101 -6.35 -15.73 8.27
N HIS A 102 -7.24 -15.44 7.32
CA HIS A 102 -8.68 -15.60 7.50
C HIS A 102 -9.08 -17.08 7.53
N LYS A 103 -8.70 -17.87 6.51
CA LYS A 103 -9.08 -19.28 6.32
C LYS A 103 -8.70 -20.17 7.51
N TYR A 104 -7.51 -19.96 8.08
CA TYR A 104 -6.99 -20.74 9.21
C TYR A 104 -7.09 -20.03 10.55
N GLU A 105 -7.79 -18.88 10.58
CA GLU A 105 -7.94 -18.05 11.76
C GLU A 105 -6.62 -17.75 12.49
N ILE A 106 -5.54 -17.54 11.71
CA ILE A 106 -4.16 -17.39 12.24
C ILE A 106 -4.10 -16.30 13.31
N PHE A 107 -4.84 -15.20 13.11
CA PHE A 107 -4.93 -14.11 14.09
C PHE A 107 -5.34 -14.58 15.49
N LYS A 108 -6.12 -15.67 15.63
CA LYS A 108 -6.52 -16.25 16.92
C LYS A 108 -5.42 -17.04 17.62
N MET A 109 -4.38 -17.49 16.91
CA MET A 109 -3.33 -18.37 17.44
C MET A 109 -2.54 -17.73 18.60
N LEU A 110 -2.41 -16.41 18.61
CA LEU A 110 -1.66 -15.67 19.64
C LEU A 110 -2.55 -14.65 20.38
N LYS A 111 -2.16 -14.32 21.61
CA LYS A 111 -2.73 -13.18 22.36
C LYS A 111 -2.36 -11.87 21.66
N ASN A 112 -3.22 -10.84 21.78
CA ASN A 112 -3.07 -9.60 21.02
C ASN A 112 -1.71 -8.91 21.24
N TYR A 113 -1.25 -8.83 22.49
CA TYR A 113 0.05 -8.24 22.81
C TYR A 113 1.24 -9.00 22.19
N LYS A 114 1.12 -10.31 21.92
CA LYS A 114 2.18 -11.08 21.27
C LYS A 114 2.33 -10.70 19.80
N TRP A 115 1.23 -10.42 19.11
CA TRP A 115 1.28 -9.87 17.76
C TRP A 115 1.98 -8.52 17.73
N LEU A 116 1.63 -7.63 18.67
CA LEU A 116 2.33 -6.35 18.80
C LEU A 116 3.82 -6.53 19.12
N LEU A 117 4.16 -7.48 20.01
CA LEU A 117 5.55 -7.78 20.34
C LEU A 117 6.34 -8.29 19.12
N ILE A 118 5.77 -9.17 18.30
CA ILE A 118 6.41 -9.64 17.06
C ILE A 118 6.69 -8.46 16.13
N TYR A 119 5.72 -7.56 15.94
CA TYR A 119 5.92 -6.36 15.14
C TYR A 119 7.07 -5.49 15.69
N ILE A 120 7.08 -5.22 17.00
CA ILE A 120 8.14 -4.44 17.64
C ILE A 120 9.51 -5.11 17.48
N ILE A 121 9.59 -6.44 17.65
CA ILE A 121 10.83 -7.19 17.45
C ILE A 121 11.32 -7.08 16.00
N CYS A 122 10.45 -7.30 15.01
CA CYS A 122 10.82 -7.15 13.60
C CYS A 122 11.33 -5.74 13.27
N PHE A 123 10.64 -4.71 13.78
CA PHE A 123 11.04 -3.31 13.64
C PHE A 123 12.41 -3.05 14.27
N LEU A 124 12.60 -3.44 15.54
CA LEU A 124 13.85 -3.23 16.27
C LEU A 124 15.00 -4.00 15.65
N ILE A 125 14.81 -5.25 15.21
CA ILE A 125 15.85 -6.02 14.52
C ILE A 125 16.27 -5.29 13.25
N SER A 126 15.31 -4.83 12.44
CA SER A 126 15.62 -4.12 11.18
C SER A 126 16.42 -2.85 11.45
N TRP A 127 16.00 -2.06 12.44
CA TRP A 127 16.65 -0.79 12.79
C TRP A 127 18.03 -0.98 13.45
N VAL A 128 18.14 -1.88 14.45
CA VAL A 128 19.40 -2.14 15.16
C VAL A 128 20.43 -2.74 14.21
N LEU A 129 20.05 -3.70 13.36
CA LEU A 129 20.99 -4.28 12.40
C LEU A 129 21.54 -3.21 11.46
N ARG A 130 20.68 -2.35 10.90
CA ARG A 130 21.13 -1.23 10.07
C ARG A 130 22.10 -0.32 10.81
N TYR A 131 21.72 0.15 12.00
CA TYR A 131 22.54 1.03 12.81
C TYR A 131 23.90 0.43 13.15
N VAL A 132 23.95 -0.85 13.55
CA VAL A 132 25.19 -1.55 13.86
C VAL A 132 26.08 -1.68 12.63
N LEU A 133 25.52 -2.03 11.46
CA LEU A 133 26.31 -2.14 10.22
C LEU A 133 26.89 -0.77 9.79
N GLU A 134 26.13 0.32 9.94
CA GLU A 134 26.59 1.68 9.65
C GLU A 134 27.72 2.10 10.62
N VAL A 135 27.54 1.90 11.93
CA VAL A 135 28.55 2.27 12.95
C VAL A 135 29.82 1.44 12.84
N LEU A 136 29.72 0.17 12.46
CA LEU A 136 30.88 -0.69 12.20
C LEU A 136 31.58 -0.36 10.88
N GLY A 137 31.05 0.56 10.06
CA GLY A 137 31.58 0.91 8.76
C GLY A 137 31.47 -0.20 7.71
N LEU A 138 30.56 -1.16 7.93
CA LEU A 138 30.32 -2.27 6.99
C LEU A 138 29.42 -1.86 5.82
N ILE A 139 28.62 -0.81 6.01
CA ILE A 139 27.81 -0.17 4.98
C ILE A 139 27.89 1.35 5.12
N GLU A 140 27.78 2.07 4.01
CA GLU A 140 27.71 3.53 4.03
C GLU A 140 26.32 4.00 4.49
N PRO A 141 26.22 5.16 5.17
CA PRO A 141 24.94 5.78 5.47
C PRO A 141 24.11 5.98 4.19
N GLY A 142 22.91 5.40 4.17
CA GLY A 142 22.01 5.46 3.01
C GLY A 142 22.18 4.32 2.00
N PHE A 143 23.09 3.37 2.24
CA PHE A 143 23.17 2.14 1.46
C PHE A 143 21.90 1.31 1.62
N VAL A 144 21.26 0.95 0.49
CA VAL A 144 20.00 0.21 0.47
C VAL A 144 20.25 -1.29 0.59
N LEU A 145 19.75 -1.90 1.66
CA LEU A 145 19.76 -3.35 1.83
C LEU A 145 18.34 -3.90 1.91
N TYR A 146 18.05 -4.90 1.09
CA TYR A 146 16.72 -5.52 1.02
C TYR A 146 16.25 -6.09 2.37
N LEU A 147 17.19 -6.47 3.24
CA LEU A 147 16.89 -6.97 4.57
C LEU A 147 16.15 -5.96 5.45
N PHE A 148 16.40 -4.66 5.28
CA PHE A 148 15.84 -3.63 6.17
C PHE A 148 15.39 -2.34 5.47
N ASP A 149 15.43 -2.25 4.14
CA ASP A 149 14.96 -1.07 3.39
C ASP A 149 13.91 -1.41 2.31
N CYS A 150 13.56 -2.68 2.15
CA CYS A 150 12.68 -3.14 1.07
C CYS A 150 11.41 -3.83 1.61
N TYR A 151 10.25 -3.58 1.00
CA TYR A 151 8.97 -4.21 1.40
C TYR A 151 9.00 -5.73 1.30
N LEU A 152 9.87 -6.27 0.45
CA LEU A 152 10.10 -7.71 0.30
C LEU A 152 10.84 -8.33 1.49
N SER A 153 11.42 -7.54 2.39
CA SER A 153 12.12 -8.04 3.58
C SER A 153 11.23 -9.03 4.36
N PRO A 154 11.74 -10.23 4.71
CA PRO A 154 11.06 -11.13 5.63
C PRO A 154 10.68 -10.49 6.94
N LEU A 155 11.49 -9.56 7.46
CA LEU A 155 11.21 -8.85 8.71
C LEU A 155 10.00 -7.94 8.56
N TYR A 156 9.92 -7.19 7.45
CA TYR A 156 8.77 -6.32 7.16
C TYR A 156 7.52 -7.11 6.83
N PHE A 157 7.66 -8.23 6.12
CA PHE A 157 6.51 -9.08 5.81
C PHE A 157 5.93 -9.73 7.08
N ILE A 158 6.77 -10.32 7.94
CA ILE A 158 6.34 -10.90 9.22
C ILE A 158 5.80 -9.82 10.15
N GLY A 159 6.48 -8.67 10.24
CA GLY A 159 6.03 -7.52 11.00
C GLY A 159 4.66 -7.02 10.55
N GLY A 160 4.43 -6.94 9.23
CA GLY A 160 3.15 -6.56 8.63
C GLY A 160 2.02 -7.56 8.94
N ILE A 161 2.28 -8.87 8.84
CA ILE A 161 1.33 -9.91 9.25
C ILE A 161 0.97 -9.74 10.73
N ALA A 162 1.96 -9.51 11.58
CA ALA A 162 1.76 -9.36 13.01
C ALA A 162 0.93 -8.10 13.33
N LEU A 163 1.25 -6.97 12.70
CA LEU A 163 0.50 -5.72 12.87
C LEU A 163 -0.95 -5.87 12.38
N PHE A 164 -1.17 -6.54 11.24
CA PHE A 164 -2.51 -6.85 10.73
C PHE A 164 -3.31 -7.71 11.72
N CYS A 165 -2.72 -8.79 12.23
CA CYS A 165 -3.36 -9.66 13.22
C CYS A 165 -3.67 -8.94 14.54
N PHE A 166 -2.80 -8.00 14.96
CA PHE A 166 -3.03 -7.15 16.12
C PHE A 166 -4.28 -6.27 15.94
N PHE A 167 -4.38 -5.54 14.82
CA PHE A 167 -5.54 -4.72 14.53
C PHE A 167 -6.81 -5.54 14.29
N LYS A 168 -6.70 -6.71 13.68
CA LYS A 168 -7.86 -7.60 13.46
C LYS A 168 -8.54 -8.03 14.76
N LYS A 169 -7.76 -8.16 15.85
CA LYS A 169 -8.25 -8.51 17.19
C LYS A 169 -8.54 -7.30 18.06
N MET A 170 -8.22 -6.09 17.60
CA MET A 170 -8.46 -4.88 18.37
C MET A 170 -9.96 -4.60 18.46
N ASN A 171 -10.46 -4.47 19.69
CA ASN A 171 -11.82 -4.05 19.95
C ASN A 171 -11.81 -2.60 20.46
N ILE A 172 -12.35 -1.69 19.66
CA ILE A 172 -12.45 -0.27 20.01
C ILE A 172 -13.83 -0.02 20.62
N THR A 173 -13.86 0.26 21.92
CA THR A 173 -15.12 0.49 22.65
C THR A 173 -15.46 1.97 22.83
N LYS A 174 -14.46 2.86 22.75
CA LYS A 174 -14.65 4.31 22.97
C LYS A 174 -15.38 4.94 21.78
N SER A 175 -16.57 5.51 22.03
CA SER A 175 -17.43 6.13 21.01
C SER A 175 -16.74 7.23 20.22
N PHE A 176 -15.95 8.07 20.89
CA PHE A 176 -15.17 9.12 20.25
C PHE A 176 -14.20 8.58 19.19
N ILE A 177 -13.45 7.52 19.51
CA ILE A 177 -12.50 6.90 18.57
C ILE A 177 -13.25 6.28 17.39
N ILE A 178 -14.37 5.61 17.65
CA ILE A 178 -15.22 5.04 16.58
C ILE A 178 -15.71 6.14 15.65
N SER A 179 -16.15 7.28 16.21
CA SER A 179 -16.61 8.43 15.43
C SER A 179 -15.49 8.99 14.55
N LEU A 180 -14.28 9.14 15.10
CA LEU A 180 -13.10 9.61 14.39
C LEU A 180 -12.73 8.69 13.21
N VAL A 181 -12.66 7.38 13.46
CA VAL A 181 -12.35 6.39 12.42
C VAL A 181 -13.40 6.42 11.31
N LYS A 182 -14.70 6.46 11.66
CA LYS A 182 -15.79 6.55 10.68
C LYS A 182 -15.73 7.84 9.86
N PHE A 183 -15.32 8.94 10.47
CA PHE A 183 -15.19 10.22 9.79
C PHE A 183 -14.06 10.20 8.75
N PHE A 184 -12.89 9.63 9.07
CA PHE A 184 -11.73 9.65 8.17
C PHE A 184 -11.68 8.49 7.16
N THR A 185 -12.28 7.33 7.47
CA THR A 185 -12.28 6.16 6.56
C THR A 185 -12.66 6.48 5.10
N PRO A 186 -13.73 7.25 4.79
CA PRO A 186 -14.10 7.51 3.41
C PRO A 186 -13.11 8.39 2.64
N VAL A 187 -12.31 9.21 3.33
CA VAL A 187 -11.36 10.14 2.69
C VAL A 187 -9.94 9.56 2.60
N CYS A 188 -9.61 8.49 3.32
CA CYS A 188 -8.25 7.92 3.33
C CYS A 188 -7.71 7.61 1.93
N PHE A 189 -8.55 7.05 1.04
CA PHE A 189 -8.14 6.75 -0.33
C PHE A 189 -7.97 8.02 -1.18
N GLY A 190 -8.84 9.02 -0.99
CA GLY A 190 -8.68 10.33 -1.63
C GLY A 190 -7.41 11.04 -1.19
N VAL A 191 -7.09 11.00 0.10
CA VAL A 191 -5.83 11.51 0.65
C VAL A 191 -4.64 10.83 -0.02
N TYR A 192 -4.67 9.51 -0.19
CA TYR A 192 -3.64 8.77 -0.92
C TYR A 192 -3.44 9.34 -2.34
N LEU A 193 -4.50 9.46 -3.12
CA LEU A 193 -4.42 9.97 -4.50
C LEU A 193 -3.97 11.44 -4.62
N ILE A 194 -4.26 12.27 -3.61
CA ILE A 194 -3.88 13.68 -3.63
C ILE A 194 -2.39 13.82 -3.29
N HIS A 195 -1.93 13.24 -2.17
CA HIS A 195 -0.54 13.45 -1.75
C HIS A 195 0.48 12.67 -2.60
N ASP A 196 0.08 11.53 -3.18
CA ASP A 196 0.91 10.74 -4.09
C ASP A 196 0.84 11.28 -5.55
N ASN A 197 0.12 12.37 -5.79
CA ASN A 197 0.09 13.01 -7.09
C ASN A 197 1.46 13.64 -7.40
N MET A 198 2.10 13.21 -8.48
CA MET A 198 3.44 13.64 -8.84
C MET A 198 3.59 15.17 -8.98
N ALA A 199 2.60 15.86 -9.54
CA ALA A 199 2.66 17.32 -9.66
C ALA A 199 2.56 17.99 -8.29
N LEU A 200 1.65 17.54 -7.42
CA LEU A 200 1.55 18.07 -6.06
C LEU A 200 2.81 17.76 -5.25
N ALA A 201 3.33 16.53 -5.34
CA ALA A 201 4.57 16.15 -4.68
C ALA A 201 5.74 17.03 -5.12
N TYR A 202 5.89 17.27 -6.42
CA TYR A 202 6.94 18.13 -6.95
C TYR A 202 6.78 19.60 -6.52
N PHE A 203 5.59 20.19 -6.63
CA PHE A 203 5.42 21.61 -6.32
C PHE A 203 5.39 21.92 -4.82
N PHE A 204 4.84 21.03 -4.00
CA PHE A 204 4.59 21.29 -2.59
C PHE A 204 5.55 20.59 -1.63
N PHE A 205 6.18 19.48 -2.03
CA PHE A 205 7.01 18.68 -1.12
C PHE A 205 8.50 18.68 -1.49
N ASP A 206 8.84 18.61 -2.78
CA ASP A 206 10.23 18.53 -3.24
C ASP A 206 11.07 19.73 -2.75
N GLY A 207 12.13 19.43 -1.99
CA GLY A 207 13.01 20.39 -1.34
C GLY A 207 12.40 21.28 -0.25
N LYS A 208 11.07 21.25 -0.03
CA LYS A 208 10.39 22.21 0.87
C LYS A 208 10.57 21.93 2.35
N PHE A 209 10.94 20.70 2.71
CA PHE A 209 11.10 20.26 4.10
C PHE A 209 12.53 19.88 4.45
N GLU A 210 13.51 20.14 3.58
CA GLU A 210 14.92 19.78 3.82
C GLU A 210 15.51 20.43 5.09
N PHE A 211 15.03 21.62 5.47
CA PHE A 211 15.48 22.32 6.67
C PHE A 211 15.29 21.51 7.96
N ILE A 212 14.32 20.61 7.98
CA ILE A 212 13.99 19.78 9.14
C ILE A 212 15.07 18.72 9.40
N ALA A 213 15.84 18.34 8.36
CA ALA A 213 16.97 17.44 8.50
C ALA A 213 18.10 18.01 9.39
N GLN A 214 18.09 19.32 9.65
CA GLN A 214 19.06 20.00 10.52
C GLN A 214 18.63 20.01 12.00
N PHE A 215 17.42 19.57 12.31
CA PHE A 215 16.92 19.55 13.69
C PHE A 215 17.55 18.42 14.51
N ASP A 216 17.58 18.58 15.83
CA ASP A 216 17.95 17.48 16.72
C ASP A 216 16.98 16.30 16.55
N PRO A 217 17.37 15.06 16.92
CA PRO A 217 16.58 13.86 16.64
C PRO A 217 15.13 13.91 17.16
N ILE A 218 14.88 14.55 18.31
CA ILE A 218 13.54 14.64 18.90
C ILE A 218 12.70 15.64 18.11
N SER A 219 13.25 16.82 17.84
CA SER A 219 12.57 17.86 17.06
C SER A 219 12.32 17.40 15.62
N LEU A 220 13.26 16.67 15.01
CA LEU A 220 13.11 16.01 13.72
C LEU A 220 11.90 15.06 13.74
N PHE A 221 11.88 14.14 14.71
CA PHE A 221 10.82 13.15 14.85
C PHE A 221 9.44 13.81 15.03
N ILE A 222 9.32 14.79 15.93
CA ILE A 222 8.08 15.53 16.15
C ILE A 222 7.65 16.27 14.87
N SER A 223 8.58 16.92 14.18
CA SER A 223 8.30 17.68 12.96
C SER A 223 7.76 16.77 11.85
N VAL A 224 8.34 15.59 11.65
CA VAL A 224 7.86 14.59 10.68
C VAL A 224 6.42 14.16 10.99
N ILE A 225 6.11 13.88 12.26
CA ILE A 225 4.74 13.50 12.67
C ILE A 225 3.76 14.65 12.44
N VAL A 226 4.11 15.87 12.86
CA VAL A 226 3.25 17.06 12.72
C VAL A 226 2.99 17.36 11.25
N LEU A 227 4.01 17.32 10.40
CA LEU A 227 3.86 17.52 8.96
C LEU A 227 3.00 16.43 8.33
N GLY A 228 3.22 15.15 8.68
CA GLY A 228 2.40 14.05 8.16
C GLY A 228 0.92 14.23 8.50
N ILE A 229 0.61 14.61 9.74
CA ILE A 229 -0.76 14.93 10.16
C ILE A 229 -1.30 16.15 9.40
N GLY A 230 -0.49 17.19 9.23
CA GLY A 230 -0.87 18.40 8.48
C GLY A 230 -1.23 18.09 7.03
N ILE A 231 -0.37 17.35 6.32
CA ILE A 231 -0.60 16.90 4.93
C ILE A 231 -1.88 16.07 4.86
N PHE A 232 -2.06 15.11 5.79
CA PHE A 232 -3.26 14.28 5.84
C PHE A 232 -4.53 15.12 6.00
N VAL A 233 -4.56 16.06 6.94
CA VAL A 233 -5.72 16.93 7.20
C VAL A 233 -6.02 17.81 5.99
N VAL A 234 -5.01 18.44 5.38
CA VAL A 234 -5.20 19.27 4.18
C VAL A 234 -5.79 18.45 3.02
N CYS A 235 -5.21 17.28 2.74
CA CYS A 235 -5.71 16.41 1.68
C CYS A 235 -7.13 15.89 1.99
N ALA A 236 -7.44 15.59 3.26
CA ALA A 236 -8.76 15.15 3.68
C ALA A 236 -9.81 16.25 3.48
N LEU A 237 -9.46 17.50 3.77
CA LEU A 237 -10.33 18.66 3.51
C LEU A 237 -10.59 18.84 2.01
N ILE A 238 -9.56 18.70 1.18
CA ILE A 238 -9.70 18.76 -0.29
C ILE A 238 -10.65 17.66 -0.79
N ASP A 239 -10.48 16.41 -0.32
CA ASP A 239 -11.36 15.31 -0.71
C ASP A 239 -12.80 15.50 -0.20
N TRP A 240 -12.96 16.10 0.98
CA TRP A 240 -14.28 16.45 1.50
C TRP A 240 -14.99 17.51 0.65
N ILE A 241 -14.27 18.56 0.23
CA ILE A 241 -14.79 19.57 -0.71
C ILE A 241 -15.18 18.92 -2.04
N ARG A 242 -14.35 18.00 -2.57
CA ARG A 242 -14.67 17.24 -3.78
C ARG A 242 -15.98 16.46 -3.62
N GLU A 243 -16.18 15.74 -2.52
CA GLU A 243 -17.42 14.99 -2.27
C GLU A 243 -18.64 15.91 -2.17
N LEU A 244 -18.53 17.09 -1.56
CA LEU A 244 -19.61 18.09 -1.51
C LEU A 244 -19.99 18.59 -2.91
N LEU A 245 -19.00 18.90 -3.75
CA LEU A 245 -19.22 19.29 -5.14
C LEU A 245 -19.89 18.17 -5.94
N PHE A 246 -19.43 16.92 -5.78
CA PHE A 246 -19.97 15.77 -6.51
C PHE A 246 -21.43 15.48 -6.14
N ARG A 247 -21.78 15.65 -4.86
CA ARG A 247 -23.17 15.57 -4.38
C ARG A 247 -24.03 16.67 -5.00
N LYS A 248 -23.56 17.92 -4.99
CA LYS A 248 -24.28 19.06 -5.59
C LYS A 248 -24.51 18.86 -7.09
N LEU A 249 -23.53 18.29 -7.80
CA LEU A 249 -23.61 18.00 -9.23
C LEU A 249 -24.35 16.69 -9.56
N LYS A 250 -24.81 15.94 -8.55
CA LYS A 250 -25.50 14.64 -8.69
C LYS A 250 -24.72 13.64 -9.55
N VAL A 251 -23.39 13.65 -9.41
CA VAL A 251 -22.48 12.85 -10.24
C VAL A 251 -22.80 11.36 -10.11
N LYS A 252 -23.01 10.86 -8.88
CA LYS A 252 -23.35 9.46 -8.61
C LYS A 252 -24.63 9.00 -9.30
N GLU A 253 -25.68 9.83 -9.29
CA GLU A 253 -26.95 9.51 -9.98
C GLU A 253 -26.76 9.45 -11.50
N ARG A 254 -25.94 10.35 -12.07
CA ARG A 254 -25.66 10.39 -13.51
C ARG A 254 -24.85 9.17 -13.96
N PHE A 255 -23.83 8.78 -13.19
CA PHE A 255 -23.04 7.58 -13.47
C PHE A 255 -23.85 6.30 -13.30
N GLY A 256 -24.68 6.18 -12.26
CA GLY A 256 -25.54 4.99 -12.08
C GLY A 256 -26.54 4.80 -13.22
N LYS A 257 -27.10 5.90 -13.77
CA LYS A 257 -27.93 5.85 -14.98
C LYS A 257 -27.13 5.40 -16.20
N PHE A 258 -25.91 5.88 -16.34
CA PHE A 258 -25.03 5.50 -17.45
C PHE A 258 -24.65 4.01 -17.38
N GLU A 259 -24.24 3.51 -16.20
CA GLU A 259 -23.92 2.10 -15.98
C GLU A 259 -25.11 1.19 -16.27
N GLY A 260 -26.31 1.53 -15.79
CA GLY A 260 -27.53 0.78 -16.09
C GLY A 260 -27.83 0.71 -17.59
N ASN A 261 -27.64 1.82 -18.31
CA ASN A 261 -27.82 1.86 -19.76
C ASN A 261 -26.79 1.02 -20.52
N VAL A 262 -25.53 0.99 -20.06
CA VAL A 262 -24.48 0.14 -20.65
C VAL A 262 -24.77 -1.33 -20.39
N TYR A 263 -25.16 -1.68 -19.15
CA TYR A 263 -25.50 -3.04 -18.77
C TYR A 263 -26.66 -3.59 -19.62
N LEU A 264 -27.75 -2.82 -19.75
CA LEU A 264 -28.89 -3.20 -20.58
C LEU A 264 -28.51 -3.39 -22.06
N LYS A 265 -27.63 -2.55 -22.61
CA LYS A 265 -27.13 -2.72 -23.98
C LYS A 265 -26.28 -3.98 -24.15
N PHE A 266 -25.44 -4.28 -23.16
CA PHE A 266 -24.56 -5.45 -23.19
C PHE A 266 -25.35 -6.76 -23.04
N ASP A 267 -26.34 -6.78 -22.14
CA ASP A 267 -27.23 -7.92 -21.93
C ASP A 267 -28.11 -8.19 -23.16
N ASN A 268 -28.68 -7.13 -23.76
CA ASN A 268 -29.41 -7.25 -25.03
C ASN A 268 -28.53 -7.80 -26.16
N TYR A 269 -27.25 -7.41 -26.23
CA TYR A 269 -26.32 -7.92 -27.24
C TYR A 269 -26.02 -9.41 -27.04
N LEU A 270 -25.81 -9.86 -25.80
CA LEU A 270 -25.57 -11.27 -25.49
C LEU A 270 -26.80 -12.14 -25.79
N ASN A 271 -27.99 -11.66 -25.44
CA ASN A 271 -29.25 -12.39 -25.67
C ASN A 271 -29.73 -12.32 -27.13
N SER A 272 -29.24 -11.38 -27.94
CA SER A 272 -29.55 -11.30 -29.38
C SER A 272 -28.69 -12.23 -30.26
N ASN A 273 -27.60 -12.78 -29.71
CA ASN A 273 -26.66 -13.66 -30.41
C ASN A 273 -26.67 -15.11 -29.86
N SER A 274 -27.65 -15.46 -29.01
CA SER A 274 -27.94 -16.80 -28.49
C SER A 274 -29.23 -17.34 -29.10
#